data_AF-A0AAN7CB60-F1
#
_entry.id   AF-A0AAN7CB60-F1
#
_cell.length_a   1.000
_cell.length_b   1.000
_cell.length_c   1.000
_cell.angle_alpha   90.00
_cell.angle_beta   90.00
_cell.angle_gamma   90.00
#
_symmetry.space_group_name_H-M   'P 1'
#
loop_
_entity.id
_entity.type
_entity.pdbx_description
1 polymer ?
#
loop_
_entity_poly.entity_id
_entity_poly.type
_entity_poly.pdbx_seq_one_letter_code
_entity_poly.pdbx_strand_id
1 'polypeptide(L)'
;MCRQSDDQTDPAILAHDESHTADFPWHISVCDAHCHPTDTMSSIASIGSMRARALTIMATRSQDQDLVSSVAAKSGIRDRAVLQGEPVVQNTSNRVVPAFGWHPWFSYQLYDDTDGTDGGGNATYDPSGATAEQKAKHYGAVLSPTPDEKFIASLPDPKPLSSFISETRQRVLDAGTALIGEVGLDKAFRLPWPWNAAEQSERDGTLTPGGREGRSLSPHHVKMAHQVQVLKAQLRLAGELGVAVSIHGVQAHGVLFDALASLWKGYEKEVVSRRKQKLVAKGAEDFSSSDEDDEYGGTDETIRPTEKRYKPKPFPPRVCLHSFSGSPQMVSQYLNPAIPLKVFFSFSTVINLSTAGGESKFPDVIGACPDDRLLVESDLHCAGEDMDRVLEDMYRKVCDIKGWSLEEGVERIRKNYEDFIFG
;
A
#
# COMPACT_ATOMS: atom_id res chain seq x y z
N MET A 1 15.26 -9.30 14.85
CA MET A 1 14.98 -10.74 14.65
C MET A 1 13.52 -10.88 14.28
N CYS A 2 13.19 -10.85 12.98
CA CYS A 2 11.84 -11.16 12.53
C CYS A 2 11.77 -12.67 12.29
N ARG A 3 11.40 -13.41 13.35
CA ARG A 3 10.90 -14.77 13.20
C ARG A 3 9.43 -14.62 12.86
N GLN A 4 9.05 -14.88 11.61
CA GLN A 4 7.77 -15.53 11.40
C GLN A 4 8.02 -17.00 11.79
N SER A 5 7.76 -17.31 13.06
CA SER A 5 7.59 -18.69 13.50
C SER A 5 6.21 -19.12 13.01
N ASP A 6 6.16 -19.85 11.91
CA ASP A 6 5.01 -20.69 11.55
C ASP A 6 5.00 -21.95 12.42
N ASP A 7 5.03 -21.72 13.73
CA ASP A 7 4.45 -22.66 14.67
C ASP A 7 3.00 -22.19 14.83
N GLN A 8 2.19 -22.40 13.79
CA GLN A 8 0.73 -22.26 13.85
C GLN A 8 0.18 -23.42 14.70
N THR A 9 0.48 -23.35 15.99
CA THR A 9 -0.60 -23.52 16.96
C THR A 9 -1.37 -22.21 16.92
N ASP A 10 -2.70 -22.27 16.97
CA ASP A 10 -3.62 -21.12 16.95
C ASP A 10 -2.93 -19.84 17.40
N PRO A 11 -2.92 -18.74 16.61
CA PRO A 11 -2.35 -17.49 17.09
C PRO A 11 -3.00 -17.28 18.45
N ALA A 12 -2.18 -17.31 19.51
CA ALA A 12 -2.67 -17.13 20.86
C ALA A 12 -3.47 -15.84 20.78
N ILE A 13 -4.80 -16.01 20.78
CA ILE A 13 -5.77 -14.92 20.68
C ILE A 13 -5.27 -13.98 21.75
N LEU A 14 -4.72 -12.83 21.33
CA LEU A 14 -4.23 -11.84 22.27
C LEU A 14 -5.36 -11.66 23.24
N ALA A 15 -5.11 -12.07 24.50
CA ALA A 15 -6.16 -12.20 25.48
C ALA A 15 -6.90 -10.87 25.50
N HIS A 16 -8.21 -10.95 25.26
CA HIS A 16 -9.11 -9.81 25.24
C HIS A 16 -8.78 -8.93 26.44
N ASP A 17 -8.44 -7.67 26.21
CA ASP A 17 -8.51 -6.69 27.28
C ASP A 17 -10.00 -6.43 27.50
N GLU A 18 -10.64 -7.26 28.33
CA GLU A 18 -12.08 -7.18 28.69
C GLU A 18 -12.44 -5.88 29.43
N SER A 19 -11.55 -4.89 29.45
CA SER A 19 -11.77 -3.61 30.12
C SER A 19 -12.60 -2.61 29.34
N HIS A 20 -12.92 -2.85 28.06
CA HIS A 20 -13.71 -1.89 27.26
C HIS A 20 -15.23 -2.15 27.37
N THR A 21 -15.90 -1.31 28.16
CA THR A 21 -17.35 -1.40 28.45
C THR A 21 -18.25 -0.68 27.42
N ALA A 22 -17.68 0.05 26.46
CA ALA A 22 -18.42 0.84 25.49
C ALA A 22 -18.59 0.10 24.14
N ASP A 23 -19.83 0.06 23.64
CA ASP A 23 -20.16 -0.48 22.31
C ASP A 23 -19.35 0.24 21.22
N PHE A 24 -18.84 -0.51 20.24
CA PHE A 24 -18.09 0.08 19.14
C PHE A 24 -19.03 0.68 18.08
N PRO A 25 -18.76 1.91 17.58
CA PRO A 25 -19.68 2.62 16.69
C PRO A 25 -19.54 2.17 15.22
N TRP A 26 -19.86 0.90 14.95
CA TRP A 26 -19.86 0.31 13.59
C TRP A 26 -20.77 1.03 12.59
N HIS A 27 -21.71 1.83 13.09
CA HIS A 27 -22.61 2.65 12.28
C HIS A 27 -21.88 3.81 11.55
N ILE A 28 -20.68 4.21 11.99
CA ILE A 28 -19.90 5.34 11.44
C ILE A 28 -19.01 4.89 10.26
N SER A 29 -19.23 3.70 9.68
CA SER A 29 -18.49 3.18 8.53
C SER A 29 -16.98 2.99 8.77
N VAL A 30 -16.65 1.86 9.38
CA VAL A 30 -15.26 1.40 9.58
C VAL A 30 -14.61 1.05 8.25
N CYS A 31 -13.39 1.53 8.03
CA CYS A 31 -12.63 1.27 6.81
C CYS A 31 -11.35 0.51 7.12
N ASP A 32 -11.02 -0.46 6.28
CA ASP A 32 -9.75 -1.18 6.26
C ASP A 32 -8.88 -0.65 5.11
N ALA A 33 -7.80 0.03 5.45
CA ALA A 33 -6.87 0.62 4.49
C ALA A 33 -6.03 -0.40 3.72
N HIS A 34 -5.90 -1.64 4.21
CA HIS A 34 -5.01 -2.64 3.64
C HIS A 34 -5.33 -4.06 4.13
N CYS A 35 -5.67 -4.96 3.21
CA CYS A 35 -5.85 -6.37 3.51
C CYS A 35 -5.58 -7.27 2.29
N HIS A 36 -5.45 -8.58 2.54
CA HIS A 36 -5.11 -9.60 1.54
C HIS A 36 -6.15 -10.73 1.47
N PRO A 37 -7.47 -10.49 1.42
CA PRO A 37 -8.46 -11.57 1.50
C PRO A 37 -8.41 -12.52 0.29
N THR A 38 -7.74 -12.15 -0.81
CA THR A 38 -7.51 -13.04 -1.96
C THR A 38 -6.41 -14.07 -1.73
N ASP A 39 -5.63 -13.98 -0.64
CA ASP A 39 -4.72 -15.05 -0.24
C ASP A 39 -5.47 -16.30 0.25
N THR A 40 -6.72 -16.13 0.70
CA THR A 40 -7.63 -17.24 1.03
C THR A 40 -8.96 -17.05 0.32
N MET A 41 -9.03 -17.49 -0.94
CA MET A 41 -10.21 -17.28 -1.80
C MET A 41 -11.52 -17.87 -1.25
N SER A 42 -11.45 -18.88 -0.38
CA SER A 42 -12.62 -19.43 0.31
C SER A 42 -13.29 -18.42 1.25
N SER A 43 -12.56 -17.41 1.74
CA SER A 43 -13.04 -16.39 2.67
C SER A 43 -13.77 -15.22 1.99
N ILE A 44 -13.61 -15.04 0.67
CA ILE A 44 -14.15 -13.89 -0.08
C ILE A 44 -15.67 -13.76 0.05
N ALA A 45 -16.39 -14.88 0.19
CA ALA A 45 -17.84 -14.87 0.37
C ALA A 45 -18.28 -14.14 1.66
N SER A 46 -17.41 -14.08 2.68
CA SER A 46 -17.67 -13.42 3.96
C SER A 46 -17.68 -11.89 3.87
N ILE A 47 -17.10 -11.28 2.82
CA ILE A 47 -17.03 -9.82 2.67
C ILE A 47 -18.42 -9.17 2.75
N GLY A 48 -19.46 -9.83 2.21
CA GLY A 48 -20.82 -9.29 2.24
C GLY A 48 -21.43 -9.16 3.64
N SER A 49 -21.04 -10.06 4.55
CA SER A 49 -21.51 -10.13 5.94
C SER A 49 -20.62 -9.38 6.93
N MET A 50 -19.46 -8.91 6.52
CA MET A 50 -18.57 -8.12 7.39
C MET A 50 -19.21 -6.80 7.83
N ARG A 51 -18.81 -6.37 9.02
CA ARG A 51 -19.23 -5.11 9.64
C ARG A 51 -18.44 -3.94 9.06
N ALA A 52 -17.17 -4.15 8.70
CA ALA A 52 -16.38 -3.16 7.98
C ALA A 52 -17.08 -2.71 6.68
N ARG A 53 -17.13 -1.40 6.47
CA ARG A 53 -17.82 -0.77 5.34
C ARG A 53 -17.02 -0.86 4.05
N ALA A 54 -15.71 -0.67 4.14
CA ALA A 54 -14.81 -0.65 3.01
C ALA A 54 -13.52 -1.41 3.29
N LEU A 55 -13.06 -2.18 2.31
CA LEU A 55 -11.86 -2.98 2.34
C LEU A 55 -11.00 -2.63 1.13
N THR A 56 -9.80 -2.12 1.36
CA THR A 56 -8.81 -1.99 0.29
C THR A 56 -8.04 -3.31 0.16
N ILE A 57 -8.29 -4.04 -0.92
CA ILE A 57 -7.69 -5.38 -1.13
C ILE A 57 -6.47 -5.26 -2.05
N MET A 58 -5.36 -5.86 -1.66
CA MET A 58 -4.08 -5.72 -2.37
C MET A 58 -3.78 -6.91 -3.27
N ALA A 59 -3.40 -6.63 -4.52
CA ALA A 59 -2.74 -7.62 -5.36
C ALA A 59 -1.22 -7.53 -5.12
N THR A 60 -0.60 -8.63 -4.68
CA THR A 60 0.83 -8.65 -4.32
C THR A 60 1.71 -9.35 -5.37
N ARG A 61 1.14 -10.36 -6.05
CA ARG A 61 1.84 -11.22 -7.03
C ARG A 61 1.01 -11.44 -8.29
N SER A 62 1.58 -12.20 -9.23
CA SER A 62 0.95 -12.48 -10.53
C SER A 62 -0.46 -13.08 -10.42
N GLN A 63 -0.68 -14.02 -9.49
CA GLN A 63 -1.95 -14.72 -9.30
C GLN A 63 -3.03 -13.79 -8.77
N ASP A 64 -2.68 -12.81 -7.94
CA ASP A 64 -3.65 -11.96 -7.26
C ASP A 64 -4.27 -10.93 -8.20
N GLN A 65 -3.59 -10.55 -9.29
CA GLN A 65 -4.04 -9.48 -10.18
C GLN A 65 -5.45 -9.75 -10.74
N ASP A 66 -5.67 -10.98 -11.22
CA ASP A 66 -6.97 -11.40 -11.76
C ASP A 66 -8.00 -11.69 -10.65
N LEU A 67 -7.55 -12.20 -9.50
CA LEU A 67 -8.43 -12.47 -8.37
C LEU A 67 -9.01 -11.17 -7.80
N VAL A 68 -8.16 -10.19 -7.50
CA VAL A 68 -8.55 -8.86 -7.02
C VAL A 68 -9.45 -8.17 -8.03
N SER A 69 -9.11 -8.24 -9.32
CA SER A 69 -9.95 -7.67 -10.40
C SER A 69 -11.34 -8.34 -10.43
N SER A 70 -11.42 -9.66 -10.28
CA SER A 70 -12.67 -10.41 -10.27
C SER A 70 -13.53 -10.10 -9.03
N VAL A 71 -12.92 -9.90 -7.87
CA VAL A 71 -13.61 -9.50 -6.64
C VAL A 71 -14.14 -8.06 -6.78
N ALA A 72 -13.32 -7.14 -7.27
CA ALA A 72 -13.72 -5.75 -7.49
C ALA A 72 -14.82 -5.60 -8.55
N ALA A 73 -14.85 -6.45 -9.59
CA ALA A 73 -15.93 -6.45 -10.56
C ALA A 73 -17.31 -6.76 -9.93
N LYS A 74 -17.32 -7.56 -8.86
CA LYS A 74 -18.55 -7.93 -8.12
C LYS A 74 -18.88 -6.96 -6.99
N SER A 75 -17.85 -6.43 -6.35
CA SER A 75 -17.97 -5.75 -5.05
C SER A 75 -17.30 -4.38 -4.96
N GLY A 76 -16.92 -3.79 -6.09
CA GLY A 76 -16.19 -2.52 -6.15
C GLY A 76 -16.99 -1.32 -5.66
N ILE A 77 -16.38 -0.49 -4.83
CA ILE A 77 -16.84 0.87 -4.53
C ILE A 77 -16.50 1.76 -5.72
N ARG A 78 -17.48 2.54 -6.21
CA ARG A 78 -17.29 3.46 -7.35
C ARG A 78 -17.51 4.93 -7.02
N ASP A 79 -18.11 5.21 -5.86
CA ASP A 79 -18.50 6.55 -5.45
C ASP A 79 -18.23 6.74 -3.96
N ARG A 80 -17.71 7.92 -3.59
CA ARG A 80 -17.44 8.32 -2.21
C ARG A 80 -18.69 8.30 -1.33
N ALA A 81 -19.87 8.51 -1.90
CA ALA A 81 -21.15 8.49 -1.18
C ALA A 81 -21.41 7.15 -0.47
N VAL A 82 -20.80 6.05 -0.93
CA VAL A 82 -20.91 4.73 -0.29
C VAL A 82 -20.36 4.75 1.15
N LEU A 83 -19.36 5.60 1.41
CA LEU A 83 -18.72 5.74 2.72
C LEU A 83 -19.44 6.74 3.64
N GLN A 84 -20.22 7.67 3.06
CA GLN A 84 -20.92 8.73 3.79
C GLN A 84 -22.38 8.39 4.13
N GLY A 85 -22.96 7.39 3.46
CA GLY A 85 -24.33 6.97 3.71
C GLY A 85 -24.49 6.15 4.99
N GLU A 86 -25.66 6.26 5.62
CA GLU A 86 -26.09 5.34 6.70
C GLU A 86 -25.91 3.88 6.24
N PRO A 87 -25.36 2.99 7.07
CA PRO A 87 -25.20 1.59 6.72
C PRO A 87 -26.59 0.98 6.48
N VAL A 88 -26.96 0.86 5.22
CA VAL A 88 -28.20 0.21 4.83
C VAL A 88 -28.11 -1.23 5.31
N VAL A 89 -29.02 -1.56 6.23
CA VAL A 89 -29.22 -2.91 6.76
C VAL A 89 -29.44 -3.84 5.57
N GLN A 90 -28.48 -4.75 5.35
CA GLN A 90 -28.44 -5.86 4.40
C GLN A 90 -27.76 -5.63 3.03
N ASN A 91 -26.76 -6.48 2.78
CA ASN A 91 -26.30 -6.94 1.46
C ASN A 91 -25.90 -5.85 0.46
N THR A 92 -25.13 -4.85 0.90
CA THR A 92 -24.46 -3.97 -0.05
C THR A 92 -23.30 -4.72 -0.70
N SER A 93 -23.38 -4.89 -2.02
CA SER A 93 -22.33 -5.53 -2.82
C SER A 93 -21.05 -4.71 -2.84
N ASN A 94 -21.12 -3.39 -2.67
CA ASN A 94 -20.02 -2.47 -2.94
C ASN A 94 -19.22 -2.14 -1.67
N ARG A 95 -18.16 -2.92 -1.40
CA ARG A 95 -17.30 -2.79 -0.21
C ARG A 95 -15.81 -2.78 -0.52
N VAL A 96 -15.41 -3.01 -1.76
CA VAL A 96 -14.01 -3.26 -2.11
C VAL A 96 -13.43 -2.10 -2.89
N VAL A 97 -12.24 -1.66 -2.49
CA VAL A 97 -11.36 -0.85 -3.33
C VAL A 97 -10.18 -1.73 -3.75
N PRO A 98 -10.05 -2.10 -5.04
CA PRO A 98 -8.90 -2.89 -5.47
C PRO A 98 -7.63 -2.03 -5.51
N ALA A 99 -6.51 -2.64 -5.14
CA ALA A 99 -5.19 -2.13 -5.42
C ALA A 99 -4.44 -3.14 -6.29
N PHE A 100 -3.80 -2.64 -7.36
CA PHE A 100 -3.02 -3.45 -8.27
C PHE A 100 -1.54 -3.08 -8.18
N GLY A 101 -0.68 -4.04 -7.90
CA GLY A 101 0.73 -3.81 -7.68
C GLY A 101 1.55 -5.09 -7.70
N TRP A 102 2.86 -4.94 -7.73
CA TRP A 102 3.82 -6.02 -7.62
C TRP A 102 4.70 -5.78 -6.40
N HIS A 103 4.55 -6.66 -5.43
CA HIS A 103 5.21 -6.58 -4.13
C HIS A 103 6.73 -6.81 -4.27
N PRO A 104 7.59 -6.14 -3.47
CA PRO A 104 9.05 -6.31 -3.50
C PRO A 104 9.50 -7.77 -3.41
N TRP A 105 8.76 -8.62 -2.69
CA TRP A 105 9.06 -10.04 -2.55
C TRP A 105 9.11 -10.77 -3.88
N PHE A 106 8.28 -10.36 -4.83
CA PHE A 106 8.15 -10.99 -6.15
C PHE A 106 8.81 -10.17 -7.27
N SER A 107 9.46 -9.05 -6.95
CA SER A 107 10.09 -8.16 -7.94
C SER A 107 11.16 -8.84 -8.79
N TYR A 108 11.78 -9.91 -8.29
CA TYR A 108 12.69 -10.76 -9.08
C TYR A 108 12.03 -11.44 -10.27
N GLN A 109 10.70 -11.53 -10.32
CA GLN A 109 9.97 -12.11 -11.46
C GLN A 109 9.82 -11.12 -12.62
N LEU A 110 10.25 -9.86 -12.45
CA LEU A 110 10.18 -8.82 -13.46
C LEU A 110 11.58 -8.45 -13.93
N TYR A 111 11.76 -8.30 -15.24
CA TYR A 111 12.95 -7.69 -15.82
C TYR A 111 12.61 -6.33 -16.43
N ASP A 112 13.53 -5.38 -16.31
CA ASP A 112 13.33 -4.06 -16.90
C ASP A 112 13.66 -4.09 -18.40
N ASP A 113 12.64 -3.80 -19.20
CA ASP A 113 12.66 -3.61 -20.65
C ASP A 113 12.27 -2.17 -21.05
N THR A 114 12.14 -1.27 -20.08
CA THR A 114 11.70 0.12 -20.24
C THR A 114 12.84 1.08 -20.54
N ASP A 115 14.08 0.76 -20.14
CA ASP A 115 15.30 1.57 -20.39
C ASP A 115 15.83 1.48 -21.86
N GLY A 116 14.99 1.02 -22.80
CA GLY A 116 15.34 0.81 -24.21
C GLY A 116 15.30 2.04 -25.12
N THR A 117 14.96 3.24 -24.61
CA THR A 117 14.95 4.47 -25.45
C THR A 117 16.30 5.17 -25.55
N ASP A 118 17.27 4.86 -24.68
CA ASP A 118 18.61 5.49 -24.68
C ASP A 118 19.75 4.46 -24.74
N GLY A 119 19.77 3.59 -25.76
CA GLY A 119 20.98 2.99 -26.34
C GLY A 119 22.01 2.25 -25.45
N GLY A 120 21.73 1.99 -24.17
CA GLY A 120 22.65 1.36 -23.21
C GLY A 120 22.13 0.00 -22.75
N GLY A 121 22.62 -1.08 -23.36
CA GLY A 121 22.16 -2.45 -23.12
C GLY A 121 22.41 -2.99 -21.71
N ASN A 122 21.48 -2.72 -20.79
CA ASN A 122 21.44 -3.31 -19.43
C ASN A 122 20.27 -4.28 -19.21
N ALA A 123 19.56 -4.67 -20.28
CA ALA A 123 18.51 -5.68 -20.19
C ALA A 123 19.06 -6.99 -19.63
N THR A 124 18.52 -7.41 -18.48
CA THR A 124 18.96 -8.61 -17.75
C THR A 124 18.38 -9.89 -18.34
N TYR A 125 17.40 -9.77 -19.24
CA TYR A 125 16.71 -10.87 -19.92
C TYR A 125 16.42 -10.51 -21.38
N ASP A 126 16.63 -11.46 -22.29
CA ASP A 126 16.26 -11.34 -23.71
C ASP A 126 15.31 -12.50 -24.09
N PRO A 127 14.04 -12.23 -24.42
CA PRO A 127 13.07 -13.28 -24.74
C PRO A 127 13.39 -14.03 -26.05
N SER A 128 14.29 -13.54 -26.89
CA SER A 128 14.72 -14.22 -28.12
C SER A 128 15.82 -15.27 -27.89
N GLY A 129 16.48 -15.24 -26.72
CA GLY A 129 17.54 -16.15 -26.35
C GLY A 129 17.03 -17.48 -25.76
N ALA A 130 17.96 -18.41 -25.51
CA ALA A 130 17.63 -19.68 -24.86
C ALA A 130 17.16 -19.43 -23.41
N THR A 131 15.97 -19.93 -23.06
CA THR A 131 15.29 -19.65 -21.78
C THR A 131 16.18 -19.90 -20.56
N ALA A 132 16.91 -21.02 -20.51
CA ALA A 132 17.77 -21.37 -19.38
C ALA A 132 18.91 -20.36 -19.18
N GLU A 133 19.58 -19.95 -20.26
CA GLU A 133 20.68 -18.98 -20.23
C GLU A 133 20.18 -17.60 -19.80
N GLN A 134 19.01 -17.19 -20.30
CA GLN A 134 18.43 -15.88 -19.99
C GLN A 134 17.90 -15.82 -18.56
N LYS A 135 17.32 -16.92 -18.03
CA LYS A 135 16.98 -17.03 -16.60
C LYS A 135 18.22 -16.92 -15.74
N ALA A 136 19.30 -17.63 -16.08
CA ALA A 136 20.54 -17.56 -15.32
C ALA A 136 21.14 -16.14 -15.32
N LYS A 137 21.13 -15.46 -16.48
CA LYS A 137 21.55 -14.07 -16.62
C LYS A 137 20.71 -13.14 -15.74
N HIS A 138 19.39 -13.23 -15.82
CA HIS A 138 18.48 -12.37 -15.07
C HIS A 138 18.59 -12.59 -13.56
N TYR A 139 18.39 -13.83 -13.10
CA TYR A 139 18.40 -14.15 -11.68
C TYR A 139 19.77 -13.96 -11.03
N GLY A 140 20.87 -14.21 -11.76
CA GLY A 140 22.21 -13.86 -11.29
C GLY A 140 22.44 -12.35 -11.18
N ALA A 141 21.78 -11.55 -12.01
CA ALA A 141 21.86 -10.09 -11.95
C ALA A 141 21.03 -9.51 -10.79
N VAL A 142 19.84 -10.03 -10.51
CA VAL A 142 18.89 -9.42 -9.56
C VAL A 142 18.85 -10.05 -8.17
N LEU A 143 19.35 -11.28 -7.98
CA LEU A 143 19.37 -11.96 -6.68
C LEU A 143 20.77 -11.92 -6.03
N SER A 144 20.79 -11.93 -4.70
CA SER A 144 21.99 -11.98 -3.88
C SER A 144 21.78 -12.90 -2.67
N PRO A 145 22.73 -13.77 -2.29
CA PRO A 145 23.85 -14.22 -3.11
C PRO A 145 23.36 -14.84 -4.43
N THR A 146 24.24 -14.98 -5.42
CA THR A 146 23.89 -15.60 -6.71
C THR A 146 23.38 -17.03 -6.49
N PRO A 147 22.18 -17.40 -6.97
CA PRO A 147 21.68 -18.76 -6.83
C PRO A 147 22.37 -19.77 -7.72
N ASP A 148 22.26 -21.05 -7.36
CA ASP A 148 22.72 -22.15 -8.21
C ASP A 148 21.73 -22.45 -9.36
N GLU A 149 22.17 -23.25 -10.32
CA GLU A 149 21.39 -23.60 -11.51
C GLU A 149 20.08 -24.32 -11.16
N LYS A 150 20.06 -25.12 -10.08
CA LYS A 150 18.86 -25.86 -9.66
C LYS A 150 17.80 -24.92 -9.11
N PHE A 151 18.21 -23.96 -8.29
CA PHE A 151 17.32 -22.93 -7.75
C PHE A 151 16.78 -22.06 -8.89
N ILE A 152 17.64 -21.60 -9.81
CA ILE A 152 17.25 -20.82 -10.99
C ILE A 152 16.23 -21.57 -11.86
N ALA A 153 16.43 -22.87 -12.09
CA ALA A 153 15.50 -23.68 -12.86
C ALA A 153 14.10 -23.78 -12.22
N SER A 154 14.02 -23.66 -10.89
CA SER A 154 12.75 -23.72 -10.14
C SER A 154 11.98 -22.39 -10.12
N LEU A 155 12.63 -21.26 -10.41
CA LEU A 155 11.99 -19.95 -10.49
C LEU A 155 11.13 -19.85 -11.77
N PRO A 156 10.10 -18.99 -11.83
CA PRO A 156 9.30 -18.79 -13.04
C PRO A 156 10.13 -18.18 -14.19
N ASP A 157 9.50 -17.94 -15.33
CA ASP A 157 10.15 -17.16 -16.39
C ASP A 157 9.93 -15.66 -16.13
N PRO A 158 10.98 -14.80 -16.23
CA PRO A 158 10.84 -13.37 -16.01
C PRO A 158 9.83 -12.71 -16.96
N LYS A 159 8.96 -11.86 -16.43
CA LYS A 159 7.97 -11.09 -17.19
C LYS A 159 8.49 -9.66 -17.47
N PRO A 160 8.24 -9.09 -18.66
CA PRO A 160 8.63 -7.70 -18.95
C PRO A 160 7.88 -6.71 -18.05
N LEU A 161 8.62 -5.76 -17.47
CA LEU A 161 8.06 -4.71 -16.61
C LEU A 161 7.07 -3.84 -17.38
N SER A 162 7.35 -3.50 -18.64
CA SER A 162 6.47 -2.69 -19.50
C SER A 162 5.08 -3.32 -19.70
N SER A 163 5.02 -4.65 -19.87
CA SER A 163 3.79 -5.41 -20.00
C SER A 163 2.97 -5.33 -18.72
N PHE A 164 3.61 -5.56 -17.57
CA PHE A 164 2.95 -5.47 -16.27
C PHE A 164 2.40 -4.07 -15.97
N ILE A 165 3.16 -3.02 -16.27
CA ILE A 165 2.71 -1.62 -16.09
C ILE A 165 1.50 -1.32 -17.00
N SER A 166 1.49 -1.82 -18.24
CA SER A 166 0.38 -1.64 -19.17
C SER A 166 -0.88 -2.39 -18.72
N GLU A 167 -0.73 -3.62 -18.23
CA GLU A 167 -1.84 -4.41 -17.67
C GLU A 167 -2.41 -3.75 -16.41
N THR A 168 -1.54 -3.28 -15.51
CA THR A 168 -1.95 -2.57 -14.28
C THR A 168 -2.72 -1.30 -14.61
N ARG A 169 -2.26 -0.54 -15.62
CA ARG A 169 -3.00 0.64 -16.10
C ARG A 169 -4.42 0.28 -16.48
N GLN A 170 -4.60 -0.76 -17.29
CA GLN A 170 -5.93 -1.15 -17.76
C GLN A 170 -6.83 -1.57 -16.59
N ARG A 171 -6.31 -2.35 -15.62
CA ARG A 171 -7.07 -2.77 -14.43
C ARG A 171 -7.52 -1.60 -13.57
N VAL A 172 -6.65 -0.62 -13.36
CA VAL A 172 -7.00 0.60 -12.60
C VAL A 172 -8.09 1.38 -13.32
N LEU A 173 -7.99 1.55 -14.64
CA LEU A 173 -9.00 2.24 -15.44
C LEU A 173 -10.35 1.51 -15.45
N ASP A 174 -10.33 0.18 -15.59
CA ASP A 174 -11.54 -0.65 -15.63
C ASP A 174 -12.28 -0.69 -14.28
N ALA A 175 -11.54 -0.66 -13.17
CA ALA A 175 -12.11 -0.63 -11.83
C ALA A 175 -12.79 0.71 -11.49
N GLY A 176 -12.37 1.81 -12.14
CA GLY A 176 -12.86 3.17 -11.91
C GLY A 176 -12.33 3.80 -10.61
N THR A 177 -12.54 3.15 -9.47
CA THR A 177 -11.90 3.50 -8.19
C THR A 177 -10.94 2.40 -7.79
N ALA A 178 -9.64 2.67 -7.89
CA ALA A 178 -8.58 1.73 -7.57
C ALA A 178 -7.31 2.46 -7.13
N LEU A 179 -6.42 1.72 -6.49
CA LEU A 179 -5.08 2.18 -6.09
C LEU A 179 -4.00 1.41 -6.85
N ILE A 180 -2.76 1.90 -6.73
CA ILE A 180 -1.59 1.06 -6.97
C ILE A 180 -1.11 0.49 -5.64
N GLY A 181 -0.95 -0.82 -5.55
CA GLY A 181 -0.59 -1.49 -4.31
C GLY A 181 -0.85 -2.99 -4.37
N GLU A 182 -0.13 -3.81 -3.61
CA GLU A 182 0.94 -3.42 -2.69
C GLU A 182 2.28 -3.34 -3.45
N VAL A 183 2.99 -2.22 -3.30
CA VAL A 183 4.30 -1.97 -3.94
C VAL A 183 5.28 -1.48 -2.90
N GLY A 184 6.59 -1.65 -3.07
CA GLY A 184 7.51 -1.11 -2.07
C GLY A 184 8.90 -1.71 -2.06
N LEU A 185 9.54 -1.66 -0.89
CA LEU A 185 10.87 -2.19 -0.63
C LEU A 185 10.89 -3.05 0.63
N ASP A 186 11.50 -4.23 0.53
CA ASP A 186 11.74 -5.12 1.67
C ASP A 186 13.20 -5.59 1.65
N LYS A 187 13.97 -5.17 2.64
CA LYS A 187 15.38 -5.59 2.81
C LYS A 187 15.52 -6.94 3.53
N ALA A 188 14.54 -7.32 4.34
CA ALA A 188 14.61 -8.47 5.23
C ALA A 188 14.14 -9.78 4.55
N PHE A 189 13.24 -9.67 3.58
CA PHE A 189 12.67 -10.84 2.92
C PHE A 189 13.70 -11.65 2.13
N ARG A 190 13.54 -12.97 2.20
CA ARG A 190 14.32 -13.94 1.43
C ARG A 190 13.36 -14.85 0.69
N LEU A 191 13.73 -15.27 -0.51
CA LEU A 191 12.90 -16.13 -1.35
C LEU A 191 12.73 -17.50 -0.67
N PRO A 192 11.54 -18.11 -0.69
CA PRO A 192 11.35 -19.46 -0.18
C PRO A 192 12.07 -20.49 -1.06
N TRP A 193 12.43 -21.64 -0.47
CA TRP A 193 12.84 -22.80 -1.25
C TRP A 193 11.69 -23.31 -2.15
N PRO A 194 11.99 -23.98 -3.27
CA PRO A 194 10.96 -24.65 -4.04
C PRO A 194 10.34 -25.77 -3.21
N TRP A 195 9.05 -26.05 -3.46
CA TRP A 195 8.36 -27.16 -2.83
C TRP A 195 9.11 -28.47 -3.06
N ASN A 196 9.30 -29.25 -2.01
CA ASN A 196 9.62 -30.66 -2.16
C ASN A 196 8.32 -31.50 -2.29
N ALA A 197 8.43 -32.72 -2.80
CA ALA A 197 7.26 -33.55 -3.10
C ALA A 197 6.40 -33.88 -1.85
N ALA A 198 7.00 -33.97 -0.67
CA ALA A 198 6.28 -34.23 0.58
C ALA A 198 5.53 -32.97 1.05
N GLU A 199 6.22 -31.83 1.11
CA GLU A 199 5.60 -30.54 1.48
C GLU A 199 4.47 -30.14 0.52
N GLN A 200 4.62 -30.44 -0.78
CA GLN A 200 3.58 -30.17 -1.76
C GLN A 200 2.30 -30.98 -1.49
N SER A 201 2.42 -32.18 -0.93
CA SER A 201 1.27 -33.02 -0.56
C SER A 201 0.56 -32.57 0.73
N GLU A 202 1.28 -31.86 1.59
CA GLU A 202 0.78 -31.30 2.86
C GLU A 202 0.35 -29.83 2.73
N ARG A 203 0.48 -29.25 1.54
CA ARG A 203 0.11 -27.86 1.25
C ARG A 203 -1.37 -27.62 1.60
N ASP A 204 -1.63 -26.56 2.35
CA ASP A 204 -2.98 -26.06 2.58
C ASP A 204 -3.64 -25.66 1.24
N GLY A 205 -4.66 -26.41 0.85
CA GLY A 205 -5.42 -26.20 -0.38
C GLY A 205 -6.30 -24.95 -0.36
N THR A 206 -6.52 -24.34 0.80
CA THR A 206 -7.35 -23.12 0.95
C THR A 206 -6.59 -21.85 0.55
N LEU A 207 -5.26 -21.88 0.64
CA LEU A 207 -4.39 -20.76 0.28
C LEU A 207 -4.22 -20.64 -1.22
N THR A 208 -4.23 -19.40 -1.71
CA THR A 208 -3.92 -19.07 -3.09
C THR A 208 -2.44 -19.37 -3.40
N PRO A 209 -2.13 -20.07 -4.51
CA PRO A 209 -0.76 -20.40 -4.85
C PRO A 209 0.12 -19.20 -5.15
N GLY A 210 1.42 -19.34 -4.90
CA GLY A 210 2.47 -18.40 -5.29
C GLY A 210 2.99 -17.53 -4.15
N GLY A 211 2.41 -17.63 -2.96
CA GLY A 211 2.88 -16.96 -1.74
C GLY A 211 4.01 -17.73 -1.05
N ARG A 212 4.36 -17.38 0.20
CA ARG A 212 5.35 -18.17 0.98
C ARG A 212 4.80 -19.54 1.38
N GLU A 213 3.54 -19.58 1.81
CA GLU A 213 2.80 -20.83 2.09
C GLU A 213 3.53 -21.75 3.09
N GLY A 214 4.09 -21.17 4.16
CA GLY A 214 4.83 -21.91 5.20
C GLY A 214 6.23 -22.40 4.80
N ARG A 215 6.64 -22.23 3.54
CA ARG A 215 7.95 -22.71 3.07
C ARG A 215 9.12 -22.08 3.83
N SER A 216 10.16 -22.90 3.98
CA SER A 216 11.43 -22.46 4.55
C SER A 216 12.14 -21.46 3.62
N LEU A 217 12.81 -20.49 4.22
CA LEU A 217 13.46 -19.41 3.48
C LEU A 217 14.87 -19.80 3.02
N SER A 218 15.16 -19.51 1.75
CA SER A 218 16.50 -19.61 1.16
C SER A 218 17.40 -18.45 1.63
N PRO A 219 18.71 -18.45 1.33
CA PRO A 219 19.57 -17.29 1.60
C PRO A 219 19.37 -16.15 0.58
N HIS A 220 18.69 -16.40 -0.54
CA HIS A 220 18.58 -15.47 -1.66
C HIS A 220 17.56 -14.37 -1.37
N HIS A 221 17.92 -13.13 -1.65
CA HIS A 221 17.05 -11.97 -1.60
C HIS A 221 17.20 -11.12 -2.87
N VAL A 222 16.19 -10.32 -3.18
CA VAL A 222 16.26 -9.40 -4.32
C VAL A 222 17.15 -8.22 -3.98
N LYS A 223 18.08 -7.88 -4.86
CA LYS A 223 18.95 -6.71 -4.70
C LYS A 223 18.11 -5.44 -4.61
N MET A 224 18.44 -4.58 -3.65
CA MET A 224 17.68 -3.35 -3.37
C MET A 224 17.56 -2.44 -4.61
N ALA A 225 18.58 -2.35 -5.45
CA ALA A 225 18.54 -1.55 -6.68
C ALA A 225 17.43 -2.01 -7.63
N HIS A 226 17.22 -3.33 -7.76
CA HIS A 226 16.16 -3.90 -8.61
C HIS A 226 14.77 -3.63 -8.02
N GLN A 227 14.61 -3.77 -6.70
CA GLN A 227 13.35 -3.41 -6.04
C GLN A 227 12.99 -1.93 -6.26
N VAL A 228 13.98 -1.02 -6.13
CA VAL A 228 13.79 0.43 -6.38
C VAL A 228 13.38 0.72 -7.83
N GLN A 229 13.96 0.02 -8.80
CA GLN A 229 13.63 0.15 -10.21
C GLN A 229 12.16 -0.20 -10.49
N VAL A 230 11.74 -1.39 -10.03
CA VAL A 230 10.34 -1.85 -10.14
C VAL A 230 9.38 -0.92 -9.39
N LEU A 231 9.73 -0.47 -8.18
CA LEU A 231 8.92 0.48 -7.41
C LEU A 231 8.72 1.80 -8.16
N LYS A 232 9.78 2.39 -8.73
CA LYS A 232 9.67 3.67 -9.45
C LYS A 232 8.76 3.59 -10.67
N ALA A 233 8.80 2.48 -11.42
CA ALA A 233 7.89 2.28 -12.55
C ALA A 233 6.42 2.31 -12.11
N GLN A 234 6.10 1.62 -11.00
CA GLN A 234 4.74 1.59 -10.44
C GLN A 234 4.31 2.96 -9.88
N LEU A 235 5.20 3.68 -9.19
CA LEU A 235 4.91 5.02 -8.67
C LEU A 235 4.65 6.05 -9.79
N ARG A 236 5.39 5.97 -10.90
CA ARG A 236 5.14 6.81 -12.08
C ARG A 236 3.77 6.54 -12.66
N LEU A 237 3.36 5.27 -12.79
CA LEU A 237 2.02 4.92 -13.25
C LEU A 237 0.94 5.55 -12.36
N ALA A 238 1.11 5.52 -11.03
CA ALA A 238 0.16 6.15 -10.11
C ALA A 238 0.10 7.67 -10.30
N GLY A 239 1.24 8.32 -10.49
CA GLY A 239 1.31 9.76 -10.79
C GLY A 239 0.72 10.14 -12.14
N GLU A 240 0.79 9.26 -13.14
CA GLU A 240 0.15 9.47 -14.43
C GLU A 240 -1.37 9.35 -14.35
N LEU A 241 -1.86 8.39 -13.56
CA LEU A 241 -3.30 8.13 -13.39
C LEU A 241 -3.96 9.00 -12.31
N GLY A 242 -3.17 9.61 -11.42
CA GLY A 242 -3.68 10.40 -10.30
C GLY A 242 -4.31 9.58 -9.18
N VAL A 243 -3.92 8.32 -9.05
CA VAL A 243 -4.42 7.40 -8.00
C VAL A 243 -3.45 7.31 -6.83
N ALA A 244 -3.97 6.93 -5.66
CA ALA A 244 -3.13 6.77 -4.47
C ALA A 244 -2.34 5.44 -4.51
N VAL A 245 -1.32 5.35 -3.65
CA VAL A 245 -0.44 4.19 -3.57
C VAL A 245 -0.37 3.64 -2.16
N SER A 246 -0.52 2.33 -1.99
CA SER A 246 -0.21 1.62 -0.74
C SER A 246 1.21 1.04 -0.81
N ILE A 247 2.07 1.45 0.12
CA ILE A 247 3.52 1.23 0.05
C ILE A 247 4.04 0.35 1.19
N HIS A 248 4.66 -0.76 0.81
CA HIS A 248 5.47 -1.64 1.66
C HIS A 248 6.84 -1.06 1.98
N GLY A 249 7.25 -1.13 3.24
CA GLY A 249 8.55 -0.59 3.67
C GLY A 249 9.12 -1.30 4.88
N VAL A 250 9.91 -2.35 4.67
CA VAL A 250 10.55 -3.12 5.75
C VAL A 250 12.08 -2.98 5.71
N GLN A 251 12.63 -2.40 6.78
CA GLN A 251 14.08 -2.17 6.96
C GLN A 251 14.75 -1.41 5.79
N ALA A 252 13.97 -0.67 5.01
CA ALA A 252 14.41 0.06 3.82
C ALA A 252 13.95 1.52 3.80
N HIS A 253 13.48 2.07 4.93
CA HIS A 253 12.78 3.34 4.96
C HIS A 253 13.57 4.54 4.38
N GLY A 254 14.89 4.60 4.59
CA GLY A 254 15.73 5.66 4.00
C GLY A 254 15.79 5.55 2.48
N VAL A 255 16.02 4.34 1.96
CA VAL A 255 16.01 4.06 0.52
C VAL A 255 14.63 4.31 -0.09
N LEU A 256 13.57 3.98 0.65
CA LEU A 256 12.19 4.23 0.23
C LEU A 256 11.92 5.73 0.10
N PHE A 257 12.32 6.52 1.11
CA PHE A 257 12.22 7.97 1.07
C PHE A 257 13.00 8.54 -0.11
N ASP A 258 14.24 8.09 -0.34
CA ASP A 258 15.07 8.57 -1.46
C ASP A 258 14.47 8.21 -2.83
N ALA A 259 13.89 7.00 -2.96
CA ALA A 259 13.23 6.56 -4.18
C ALA A 259 12.03 7.44 -4.51
N LEU A 260 11.19 7.69 -3.50
CA LEU A 260 10.06 8.62 -3.54
C LEU A 260 10.54 10.04 -3.89
N ALA A 261 11.51 10.57 -3.15
CA ALA A 261 12.08 11.91 -3.34
C ALA A 261 12.66 12.16 -4.72
N SER A 262 13.25 11.13 -5.32
CA SER A 262 13.78 11.25 -6.68
C SER A 262 12.69 11.50 -7.74
N LEU A 263 11.42 11.17 -7.47
CA LEU A 263 10.32 11.35 -8.42
C LEU A 263 9.72 12.76 -8.36
N TRP A 264 9.71 13.42 -7.20
CA TRP A 264 9.18 14.78 -7.06
C TRP A 264 10.25 15.88 -7.09
N LYS A 265 11.49 15.54 -7.42
CA LYS A 265 12.56 16.52 -7.55
C LYS A 265 12.20 17.58 -8.59
N GLY A 266 12.18 18.85 -8.18
CA GLY A 266 11.74 19.99 -9.00
C GLY A 266 10.25 20.34 -8.86
N TYR A 267 9.50 19.62 -8.04
CA TYR A 267 8.08 19.87 -7.73
C TYR A 267 7.87 20.24 -6.25
N GLU A 268 8.93 20.53 -5.52
CA GLU A 268 8.87 20.90 -4.11
C GLU A 268 8.06 22.18 -3.89
N LYS A 269 7.25 22.21 -2.84
CA LYS A 269 6.47 23.40 -2.45
C LYS A 269 7.39 24.44 -1.84
N GLU A 270 7.17 25.72 -2.18
CA GLU A 270 7.88 26.82 -1.52
C GLU A 270 7.46 26.90 -0.05
N VAL A 271 8.41 26.68 0.87
CA VAL A 271 8.16 26.81 2.31
C VAL A 271 8.42 28.23 2.73
N VAL A 272 7.38 29.07 2.74
CA VAL A 272 7.45 30.43 3.25
C VAL A 272 7.79 30.38 4.75
N SER A 273 8.93 30.95 5.13
CA SER A 273 9.38 30.88 6.53
C SER A 273 8.36 31.52 7.49
N ARG A 274 8.23 30.99 8.71
CA ARG A 274 7.37 31.55 9.78
C ARG A 274 7.60 33.05 10.04
N ARG A 275 8.82 33.57 9.80
CA ARG A 275 9.14 35.00 9.88
C ARG A 275 8.48 35.81 8.76
N LYS A 276 8.51 35.30 7.53
CA LYS A 276 7.87 35.92 6.36
C LYS A 276 6.34 35.84 6.48
N GLN A 277 5.78 34.72 6.96
CA GLN A 277 4.35 34.62 7.30
C GLN A 277 3.92 35.64 8.38
N LYS A 278 4.72 35.84 9.43
CA LYS A 278 4.41 36.81 10.50
C LYS A 278 4.55 38.28 10.06
N LEU A 279 5.37 38.56 9.04
CA LEU A 279 5.48 39.88 8.41
C LEU A 279 4.29 40.16 7.49
N VAL A 280 3.86 39.17 6.71
CA VAL A 280 2.64 39.24 5.88
C VAL A 280 1.41 39.42 6.77
N ALA A 281 1.29 38.67 7.88
CA ALA A 281 0.18 38.78 8.82
C ALA A 281 0.16 40.09 9.65
N LYS A 282 1.27 40.83 9.75
CA LYS A 282 1.35 42.12 10.45
C LYS A 282 1.10 43.34 9.56
N GLY A 283 1.06 43.15 8.23
CA GLY A 283 0.89 44.23 7.25
C GLY A 283 -0.40 44.15 6.43
N ALA A 284 -1.27 43.16 6.68
CA ALA A 284 -2.51 42.98 5.94
C ALA A 284 -3.72 43.48 6.75
N GLU A 285 -3.91 44.79 6.78
CA GLU A 285 -5.28 45.30 6.67
C GLU A 285 -5.61 45.27 5.16
N ASP A 286 -6.62 44.48 4.80
CA ASP A 286 -7.25 44.42 3.48
C ASP A 286 -6.64 43.50 2.39
N PHE A 287 -6.41 42.21 2.70
CA PHE A 287 -6.44 41.16 1.68
C PHE A 287 -7.40 40.03 2.09
N SER A 288 -8.63 40.15 1.59
CA SER A 288 -9.61 39.07 1.56
C SER A 288 -9.03 37.84 0.88
N SER A 289 -9.34 36.68 1.45
CA SER A 289 -9.12 35.32 0.93
C SER A 289 -9.08 35.26 -0.60
N SER A 290 -7.91 34.94 -1.14
CA SER A 290 -7.68 34.51 -2.52
C SER A 290 -6.71 33.33 -2.45
N ASP A 291 -7.26 32.12 -2.61
CA ASP A 291 -6.48 30.93 -2.96
C ASP A 291 -5.98 31.12 -4.40
N GLU A 292 -4.81 31.75 -4.54
CA GLU A 292 -4.10 31.87 -5.80
C GLU A 292 -3.13 30.68 -5.95
N ASP A 293 -3.61 29.64 -6.65
CA ASP A 293 -2.74 28.71 -7.37
C ASP A 293 -2.18 29.44 -8.60
N ASP A 294 -0.85 29.51 -8.70
CA ASP A 294 -0.12 30.24 -9.75
C ASP A 294 -0.58 29.91 -11.18
N GLU A 295 -1.09 30.96 -11.83
CA GLU A 295 -1.31 31.11 -13.25
C GLU A 295 -0.02 31.58 -13.94
N TYR A 296 0.38 30.92 -15.03
CA TYR A 296 1.24 31.54 -16.05
C TYR A 296 0.67 31.25 -17.43
N GLY A 297 -0.08 32.23 -17.96
CA GLY A 297 -0.12 32.54 -19.39
C GLY A 297 -1.44 32.33 -20.15
N GLY A 298 -2.23 33.40 -20.29
CA GLY A 298 -2.96 33.70 -21.54
C GLY A 298 -4.48 33.90 -21.43
N THR A 299 -4.87 35.18 -21.38
CA THR A 299 -6.19 35.80 -21.65
C THR A 299 -7.21 34.97 -22.47
N ASP A 300 -8.42 34.77 -21.94
CA ASP A 300 -9.71 35.35 -22.41
C ASP A 300 -10.91 34.70 -21.65
N GLU A 301 -12.02 35.42 -21.62
CA GLU A 301 -13.15 35.36 -20.68
C GLU A 301 -14.05 34.09 -20.67
N THR A 302 -14.72 33.90 -19.52
CA THR A 302 -16.03 33.24 -19.29
C THR A 302 -16.18 31.72 -19.48
N ILE A 303 -15.83 30.89 -18.48
CA ILE A 303 -16.32 29.50 -18.40
C ILE A 303 -16.64 29.07 -16.95
N ARG A 304 -17.81 28.41 -16.81
CA ARG A 304 -18.42 27.74 -15.66
C ARG A 304 -17.42 26.83 -14.89
N PRO A 305 -17.69 26.42 -13.62
CA PRO A 305 -16.81 25.54 -12.88
C PRO A 305 -16.75 24.15 -13.54
N THR A 306 -15.84 23.98 -14.48
CA THR A 306 -15.44 22.67 -14.99
C THR A 306 -14.53 22.04 -13.95
N GLU A 307 -14.86 20.82 -13.53
CA GLU A 307 -14.03 19.99 -12.66
C GLU A 307 -12.55 20.09 -13.08
N LYS A 308 -11.68 20.59 -12.18
CA LYS A 308 -10.25 20.75 -12.47
C LYS A 308 -9.68 19.36 -12.83
N ARG A 309 -9.42 19.13 -14.12
CA ARG A 309 -8.87 17.88 -14.64
C ARG A 309 -7.48 17.65 -14.03
N TYR A 310 -7.26 16.49 -13.41
CA TYR A 310 -5.97 16.12 -12.83
C TYR A 310 -4.86 16.22 -13.89
N LYS A 311 -3.75 16.89 -13.54
CA LYS A 311 -2.55 16.97 -14.38
C LYS A 311 -1.59 15.84 -13.99
N PRO A 312 -1.24 14.93 -14.91
CA PRO A 312 -0.26 13.86 -14.67
C PRO A 312 1.05 14.39 -14.09
N LYS A 313 1.59 13.68 -13.09
CA LYS A 313 2.86 13.99 -12.42
C LYS A 313 3.76 12.76 -12.40
N PRO A 314 5.10 12.91 -12.27
CA PRO A 314 6.00 11.77 -12.15
C PRO A 314 5.91 11.01 -10.81
N PHE A 315 5.08 11.49 -9.89
CA PHE A 315 4.88 10.94 -8.55
C PHE A 315 3.37 10.90 -8.22
N PRO A 316 2.93 9.96 -7.37
CA PRO A 316 1.54 9.85 -6.97
C PRO A 316 1.07 11.07 -6.15
N PRO A 317 -0.21 11.47 -6.25
CA PRO A 317 -0.74 12.56 -5.43
C PRO A 317 -0.81 12.20 -3.94
N ARG A 318 -1.04 10.92 -3.62
CA ARG A 318 -1.27 10.40 -2.28
C ARG A 318 -0.56 9.06 -2.10
N VAL A 319 0.04 8.85 -0.93
CA VAL A 319 0.68 7.57 -0.57
C VAL A 319 0.31 7.20 0.85
N CYS A 320 0.11 5.91 1.11
CA CYS A 320 0.01 5.34 2.44
C CYS A 320 1.25 4.47 2.66
N LEU A 321 2.00 4.74 3.73
CA LEU A 321 3.02 3.82 4.21
C LEU A 321 2.30 2.78 5.07
N HIS A 322 2.11 1.57 4.52
CA HIS A 322 1.34 0.55 5.21
C HIS A 322 2.13 -0.08 6.36
N SER A 323 1.41 -0.52 7.40
CA SER A 323 1.96 -1.10 8.62
C SER A 323 3.23 -0.38 9.10
N PHE A 324 3.14 0.95 9.20
CA PHE A 324 4.32 1.79 9.35
C PHE A 324 5.07 1.49 10.66
N SER A 325 6.33 1.09 10.53
CA SER A 325 7.19 0.68 11.65
C SER A 325 8.39 1.62 11.89
N GLY A 326 8.40 2.78 11.23
CA GLY A 326 9.43 3.81 11.42
C GLY A 326 9.27 4.61 12.71
N SER A 327 10.25 5.46 13.02
CA SER A 327 10.22 6.28 14.24
C SER A 327 9.44 7.58 14.08
N PRO A 328 9.08 8.29 15.18
CA PRO A 328 8.45 9.62 15.12
C PRO A 328 9.23 10.66 14.29
N GLN A 329 10.56 10.56 14.28
CA GLN A 329 11.40 11.43 13.45
C GLN A 329 11.18 11.18 11.96
N MET A 330 10.93 9.93 11.57
CA MET A 330 10.64 9.55 10.20
C MET A 330 9.25 10.01 9.78
N VAL A 331 8.26 9.91 10.67
CA VAL A 331 6.93 10.53 10.47
C VAL A 331 7.11 12.02 10.16
N SER A 332 7.89 12.74 10.99
CA SER A 332 8.19 14.16 10.78
C SER A 332 8.88 14.44 9.45
N GLN A 333 9.76 13.55 8.99
CA GLN A 333 10.45 13.67 7.69
C GLN A 333 9.46 13.59 6.52
N TYR A 334 8.51 12.65 6.55
CA TYR A 334 7.48 12.49 5.53
C TYR A 334 6.43 13.62 5.53
N LEU A 335 6.33 14.36 6.63
CA LEU A 335 5.40 15.49 6.80
C LEU A 335 6.05 16.85 6.52
N ASN A 336 7.27 16.87 5.95
CA ASN A 336 7.91 18.12 5.59
C ASN A 336 7.03 18.91 4.60
N PRO A 337 6.67 20.18 4.90
CA PRO A 337 5.79 20.98 4.04
C PRO A 337 6.27 21.17 2.60
N ALA A 338 7.57 21.01 2.34
CA ALA A 338 8.13 21.08 0.99
C ALA A 338 7.72 19.87 0.12
N ILE A 339 7.32 18.75 0.74
CA ILE A 339 6.92 17.54 0.03
C ILE A 339 5.59 17.79 -0.68
N PRO A 340 5.51 17.59 -2.00
CA PRO A 340 4.29 17.84 -2.75
C PRO A 340 3.25 16.70 -2.61
N LEU A 341 3.66 15.56 -2.05
CA LEU A 341 2.83 14.38 -1.83
C LEU A 341 2.06 14.47 -0.53
N LYS A 342 0.87 13.91 -0.56
CA LYS A 342 0.05 13.72 0.63
C LYS A 342 0.35 12.33 1.22
N VAL A 343 1.01 12.28 2.38
CA VAL A 343 1.44 11.02 3.02
C VAL A 343 0.49 10.63 4.14
N PHE A 344 0.06 9.38 4.14
CA PHE A 344 -0.72 8.74 5.20
C PHE A 344 0.09 7.60 5.82
N PHE A 345 -0.25 7.23 7.04
CA PHE A 345 0.36 6.12 7.78
C PHE A 345 -0.76 5.22 8.28
N SER A 346 -0.74 3.95 7.92
CA SER A 346 -1.65 2.96 8.47
C SER A 346 -0.93 2.05 9.47
N PHE A 347 -1.73 1.47 10.35
CA PHE A 347 -1.28 0.65 11.45
C PHE A 347 -2.18 -0.58 11.60
N SER A 348 -1.58 -1.73 11.89
CA SER A 348 -2.25 -3.00 12.09
C SER A 348 -1.80 -3.66 13.40
N THR A 349 -2.72 -4.37 14.05
CA THR A 349 -2.40 -5.09 15.30
C THR A 349 -1.35 -6.16 15.03
N VAL A 350 -1.50 -6.86 13.91
CA VAL A 350 -0.66 -8.03 13.57
C VAL A 350 0.77 -7.66 13.20
N ILE A 351 1.03 -6.47 12.64
CA ILE A 351 2.40 -6.05 12.32
C ILE A 351 2.98 -5.16 13.42
N ASN A 352 2.25 -4.12 13.84
CA ASN A 352 2.82 -3.12 14.74
C ASN A 352 2.94 -3.59 16.18
N LEU A 353 2.07 -4.51 16.63
CA LEU A 353 1.98 -4.94 18.02
C LEU A 353 2.43 -6.40 18.23
N SER A 354 2.92 -7.08 17.20
CA SER A 354 3.38 -8.48 17.29
C SER A 354 4.71 -8.67 18.05
N THR A 355 5.39 -7.59 18.41
CA THR A 355 6.63 -7.65 19.19
C THR A 355 6.63 -6.61 20.30
N ALA A 356 7.23 -6.95 21.45
CA ALA A 356 7.37 -6.03 22.58
C ALA A 356 8.07 -4.70 22.20
N GLY A 357 8.99 -4.76 21.23
CA GLY A 357 9.67 -3.57 20.71
C GLY A 357 8.80 -2.68 19.82
N GLY A 358 7.83 -3.26 19.11
CA GLY A 358 6.82 -2.51 18.36
C GLY A 358 5.77 -1.90 19.28
N GLU A 359 5.23 -2.72 20.18
CA GLU A 359 4.22 -2.30 21.17
C GLU A 359 4.70 -1.14 22.04
N SER A 360 5.93 -1.19 22.55
CA SER A 360 6.49 -0.12 23.38
C SER A 360 6.67 1.22 22.65
N LYS A 361 6.87 1.21 21.34
CA LYS A 361 7.06 2.44 20.52
C LYS A 361 5.77 2.94 19.88
N PHE A 362 4.74 2.10 19.87
CA PHE A 362 3.50 2.37 19.18
C PHE A 362 2.83 3.68 19.65
N PRO A 363 2.72 3.98 20.97
CA PRO A 363 2.12 5.24 21.43
C PRO A 363 2.85 6.49 20.92
N ASP A 364 4.19 6.45 20.87
CA ASP A 364 5.00 7.59 20.41
C ASP A 364 4.78 7.87 18.91
N VAL A 365 4.69 6.81 18.09
CA VAL A 365 4.50 6.93 16.64
C VAL A 365 3.08 7.42 16.32
N ILE A 366 2.06 6.85 16.98
CA ILE A 366 0.68 7.31 16.84
C ILE A 366 0.55 8.76 17.30
N GLY A 367 1.15 9.12 18.44
CA GLY A 367 1.18 10.49 18.95
C GLY A 367 1.78 11.49 17.96
N ALA A 368 2.85 11.09 17.25
CA ALA A 368 3.52 11.93 16.25
C ALA A 368 2.77 12.05 14.91
N CYS A 369 1.90 11.09 14.57
CA CYS A 369 1.11 11.14 13.34
C CYS A 369 0.01 12.22 13.45
N PRO A 370 -0.14 13.16 12.51
CA PRO A 370 -1.25 14.10 12.53
C PRO A 370 -2.60 13.40 12.40
N ASP A 371 -3.63 14.02 12.97
CA ASP A 371 -4.99 13.48 13.03
C ASP A 371 -5.59 13.25 11.64
N ASP A 372 -5.18 14.02 10.63
CA ASP A 372 -5.64 13.95 9.23
C ASP A 372 -4.80 12.99 8.35
N ARG A 373 -3.90 12.21 8.96
CA ARG A 373 -2.92 11.35 8.26
C ARG A 373 -2.95 9.89 8.69
N LEU A 374 -3.75 9.57 9.69
CA LEU A 374 -3.79 8.26 10.31
C LEU A 374 -4.86 7.39 9.64
N LEU A 375 -4.47 6.18 9.26
CA LEU A 375 -5.34 5.14 8.74
C LEU A 375 -5.24 3.89 9.63
N VAL A 376 -6.22 3.01 9.54
CA VAL A 376 -6.24 1.71 10.23
C VAL A 376 -6.38 0.61 9.19
N GLU A 377 -5.70 -0.50 9.41
CA GLU A 377 -5.76 -1.67 8.54
C GLU A 377 -5.72 -2.98 9.33
N SER A 378 -6.21 -4.06 8.72
CA SER A 378 -6.13 -5.39 9.32
C SER A 378 -4.85 -6.14 8.95
N ASP A 379 -4.38 -5.95 7.71
CA ASP A 379 -3.30 -6.71 7.08
C ASP A 379 -3.52 -8.24 7.08
N LEU A 380 -4.78 -8.68 7.15
CA LEU A 380 -5.13 -10.10 7.22
C LEU A 380 -5.36 -10.72 5.83
N HIS A 381 -5.02 -12.01 5.74
CA HIS A 381 -5.15 -12.85 4.54
C HIS A 381 -6.55 -13.48 4.36
N CYS A 382 -7.43 -13.36 5.36
CA CYS A 382 -8.76 -13.96 5.39
C CYS A 382 -9.84 -12.92 5.73
N ALA A 383 -10.86 -12.79 4.88
CA ALA A 383 -12.04 -11.99 5.20
C ALA A 383 -12.95 -12.71 6.21
N GLY A 384 -13.56 -11.96 7.13
CA GLY A 384 -14.49 -12.50 8.11
C GLY A 384 -14.43 -11.79 9.46
N GLU A 385 -14.98 -12.43 10.49
CA GLU A 385 -15.11 -11.86 11.84
C GLU A 385 -13.78 -11.52 12.50
N ASP A 386 -12.72 -12.31 12.22
CA ASP A 386 -11.38 -12.02 12.75
C ASP A 386 -10.84 -10.69 12.20
N MET A 387 -11.14 -10.36 10.95
CA MET A 387 -10.76 -9.08 10.33
C MET A 387 -11.52 -7.92 10.98
N ASP A 388 -12.83 -8.06 11.20
CA ASP A 388 -13.61 -7.07 11.94
C ASP A 388 -13.08 -6.88 13.38
N ARG A 389 -12.70 -7.97 14.05
CA ARG A 389 -12.14 -7.92 15.42
C ARG A 389 -10.83 -7.14 15.48
N VAL A 390 -9.85 -7.47 14.63
CA VAL A 390 -8.54 -6.79 14.67
C VAL A 390 -8.64 -5.32 14.25
N LEU A 391 -9.61 -4.97 13.39
CA LEU A 391 -9.92 -3.58 13.08
C LEU A 391 -10.45 -2.87 14.33
N GLU A 392 -11.49 -3.40 14.97
CA GLU A 392 -12.03 -2.82 16.21
C GLU A 392 -10.94 -2.60 17.27
N ASP A 393 -10.09 -3.60 17.51
CA ASP A 393 -8.97 -3.51 18.46
C ASP A 393 -8.02 -2.36 18.12
N MET A 394 -7.67 -2.20 16.84
CA MET A 394 -6.76 -1.15 16.40
C MET A 394 -7.41 0.24 16.49
N TYR A 395 -8.67 0.39 16.09
CA TYR A 395 -9.40 1.65 16.24
C TYR A 395 -9.47 2.07 17.71
N ARG A 396 -9.81 1.15 18.62
CA ARG A 396 -9.85 1.42 20.08
C ARG A 396 -8.49 1.91 20.59
N LYS A 397 -7.42 1.17 20.30
CA LYS A 397 -6.04 1.55 20.70
C LYS A 397 -5.63 2.93 20.18
N VAL A 398 -5.93 3.23 18.91
CA VAL A 398 -5.64 4.55 18.33
C VAL A 398 -6.41 5.65 19.06
N CYS A 399 -7.71 5.44 19.32
CA CYS A 399 -8.54 6.41 20.04
C CYS A 399 -8.00 6.66 21.45
N ASP A 400 -7.63 5.60 22.17
CA ASP A 400 -7.08 5.70 23.52
C ASP A 400 -5.78 6.51 23.55
N ILE A 401 -4.85 6.24 22.62
CA ILE A 401 -3.57 6.97 22.53
C ILE A 401 -3.80 8.43 22.15
N LYS A 402 -4.76 8.70 21.26
CA LYS A 402 -5.09 10.05 20.79
C LYS A 402 -5.98 10.84 21.74
N GLY A 403 -6.59 10.19 22.72
CA GLY A 403 -7.60 10.78 23.59
C GLY A 403 -8.89 11.13 22.85
N TRP A 404 -9.21 10.45 21.75
CA TRP A 404 -10.46 10.62 21.02
C TRP A 404 -11.57 9.75 21.62
N SER A 405 -12.81 10.22 21.56
CA SER A 405 -13.95 9.30 21.71
C SER A 405 -13.99 8.30 20.55
N LEU A 406 -14.61 7.13 20.73
CA LEU A 406 -14.68 6.12 19.66
C LEU A 406 -15.42 6.66 18.44
N GLU A 407 -16.52 7.38 18.66
CA GLU A 407 -17.33 7.97 17.59
C GLU A 407 -16.52 8.98 16.78
N GLU A 408 -15.79 9.86 17.47
CA GLU A 408 -14.90 10.83 16.86
C GLU A 408 -13.75 10.15 16.10
N GLY A 409 -13.13 9.15 16.70
CA GLY A 409 -11.99 8.47 16.10
C GLY A 409 -12.37 7.70 14.84
N VAL A 410 -13.48 6.95 14.86
CA VAL A 410 -13.99 6.26 13.67
C VAL A 410 -14.32 7.26 12.55
N GLU A 411 -14.99 8.36 12.89
CA GLU A 411 -15.34 9.41 11.93
C GLU A 411 -14.10 10.09 11.32
N ARG A 412 -13.07 10.37 12.13
CA ARG A 412 -11.79 10.94 11.66
C ARG A 412 -11.07 9.98 10.72
N ILE A 413 -10.93 8.72 11.11
CA ILE A 413 -10.22 7.72 10.31
C ILE A 413 -10.98 7.45 9.01
N ARG A 414 -12.33 7.41 9.03
CA ARG A 414 -13.15 7.34 7.81
C ARG A 414 -12.86 8.51 6.87
N LYS A 415 -12.84 9.75 7.38
CA LYS A 415 -12.50 10.93 6.56
C LYS A 415 -11.09 10.85 5.98
N ASN A 416 -10.13 10.37 6.76
CA ASN A 416 -8.76 10.16 6.27
C ASN A 416 -8.71 9.09 5.18
N TYR A 417 -9.48 8.01 5.32
CA TYR A 417 -9.60 6.96 4.31
C TYR A 417 -10.26 7.50 3.03
N GLU A 418 -11.34 8.26 3.15
CA GLU A 418 -11.98 8.95 2.01
C GLU A 418 -11.00 9.82 1.24
N ASP A 419 -10.25 10.64 1.97
CA ASP A 419 -9.23 11.52 1.43
C ASP A 419 -8.08 10.71 0.78
N PHE A 420 -7.64 9.61 1.39
CA PHE A 420 -6.64 8.73 0.81
C PHE A 420 -7.09 8.13 -0.54
N ILE A 421 -8.31 7.60 -0.62
CA ILE A 421 -8.83 6.97 -1.84
C ILE A 421 -9.16 8.02 -2.91
N PHE A 422 -9.97 9.02 -2.56
CA PHE A 422 -10.62 9.91 -3.52
C PHE A 422 -9.94 11.27 -3.69
N GLY A 423 -9.12 11.71 -2.73
CA GLY A 423 -8.43 13.00 -2.76
C GLY A 423 -9.26 14.20 -2.34
#